data_AF-A0A534WMZ8-F1
#
_entry.id   AF-A0A534WMZ8-F1
#
_cell.length_a   1.000
_cell.length_b   1.000
_cell.length_c   1.000
_cell.angle_alpha   90.00
_cell.angle_beta   90.00
_cell.angle_gamma   90.00
#
_symmetry.space_group_name_H-M   'P 1'
#
loop_
_entity.id
_entity.type
_entity.pdbx_description
1 polymer ?
#
loop_
_entity_poly.entity_id
_entity_poly.type
_entity_poly.pdbx_seq_one_letter_code
_entity_poly.pdbx_strand_id
1 'polypeptide(L)'
;MQQATTARAFLRRVYPWIGKAVHPRWTVRRSYYQTEMDAILLALGESRGRLAPELQLRLEGFLGRLHREWFPPTWRNDPTYAEIVADFRWWLGVAERWGAPAPRPVRERREPLAEQPGRLLSLLGLPPNCTAGRFATAWRRFLKRNHPDLNPDQTPEERRRFAEAVALWRR
;
A
#
# COMPACT_ATOMS: atom_id res chain seq x y z
N MET A 1 19.91 -27.55 13.48
CA MET A 1 18.80 -27.39 14.45
C MET A 1 18.38 -25.92 14.50
N GLN A 2 17.09 -25.64 14.35
CA GLN A 2 16.57 -24.26 14.36
C GLN A 2 16.45 -23.75 15.81
N GLN A 3 16.88 -22.51 16.07
CA GLN A 3 16.71 -21.89 17.39
C GLN A 3 15.29 -21.30 17.52
N ALA A 4 14.68 -21.44 18.70
CA ALA A 4 13.33 -20.93 18.97
C ALA A 4 13.22 -19.42 18.70
N THR A 5 14.25 -18.66 19.06
CA THR A 5 14.36 -17.22 18.80
C THR A 5 14.29 -16.89 17.30
N THR A 6 15.00 -17.65 16.47
CA THR A 6 15.02 -17.45 15.01
C THR A 6 13.68 -17.78 14.38
N ALA A 7 13.05 -18.89 14.79
CA ALA A 7 11.71 -19.25 14.32
C ALA A 7 10.68 -18.18 14.73
N ARG A 8 10.74 -17.71 15.97
CA ARG A 8 9.85 -16.66 16.50
C ARG A 8 9.99 -15.35 15.73
N ALA A 9 11.23 -14.91 15.48
CA ALA A 9 11.50 -13.70 14.71
C ALA A 9 10.97 -13.80 13.27
N PHE A 10 11.14 -14.96 12.64
CA PHE A 10 10.60 -15.24 11.32
C PHE A 10 9.06 -15.17 11.29
N LEU A 11 8.38 -15.89 12.19
CA LEU A 11 6.91 -15.90 12.23
C LEU A 11 6.31 -14.53 12.53
N ARG A 12 6.96 -13.72 13.38
CA ARG A 12 6.54 -12.33 13.62
C ARG A 12 6.54 -11.46 12.37
N ARG A 13 7.43 -11.73 11.41
CA ARG A 13 7.45 -11.03 10.12
C ARG A 13 6.35 -11.51 9.19
N VAL A 14 6.03 -12.80 9.21
CA VAL A 14 4.94 -13.40 8.40
C VAL A 14 3.56 -12.99 8.91
N TYR A 15 3.36 -12.95 10.22
CA TYR A 15 2.03 -12.82 10.85
C TYR A 15 1.18 -11.63 10.36
N PRO A 16 1.70 -10.39 10.24
CA PRO A 16 0.93 -9.26 9.74
C PRO A 16 0.38 -9.45 8.33
N TRP A 17 1.01 -10.32 7.54
CA TRP A 17 0.64 -10.57 6.16
C TRP A 17 -0.46 -11.59 6.01
N ILE A 18 -0.74 -12.43 7.00
CA ILE A 18 -1.85 -13.41 6.93
C ILE A 18 -3.19 -12.67 6.72
N GLY A 19 -3.35 -11.52 7.37
CA GLY A 19 -4.54 -10.66 7.21
C GLY A 19 -4.52 -9.76 5.98
N LYS A 20 -3.34 -9.49 5.40
CA LYS A 20 -3.15 -8.54 4.29
C LYS A 20 -2.95 -9.21 2.93
N ALA A 21 -2.60 -10.49 2.91
CA ALA A 21 -2.35 -11.22 1.68
C ALA A 21 -3.66 -11.38 0.91
N VAL A 22 -3.74 -10.67 -0.22
CA VAL A 22 -4.85 -10.71 -1.17
C VAL A 22 -4.70 -11.97 -2.01
N HIS A 23 -4.96 -13.14 -1.40
CA HIS A 23 -5.02 -14.40 -2.12
C HIS A 23 -6.47 -14.73 -2.49
N PRO A 24 -6.73 -15.12 -3.76
CA PRO A 24 -8.08 -15.36 -4.26
C PRO A 24 -8.71 -16.66 -3.73
N ARG A 25 -7.94 -17.61 -3.17
CA ARG A 25 -8.46 -18.94 -2.80
C ARG A 25 -7.81 -19.50 -1.53
N TRP A 26 -8.23 -18.99 -0.38
CA TRP A 26 -8.00 -19.66 0.89
C TRP A 26 -8.98 -20.83 1.04
N THR A 27 -8.51 -22.06 1.11
CA THR A 27 -9.40 -23.22 1.37
C THR A 27 -9.76 -23.33 2.85
N VAL A 28 -8.90 -22.81 3.73
CA VAL A 28 -9.13 -22.72 5.18
C VAL A 28 -9.34 -21.26 5.59
N ARG A 29 -10.24 -21.01 6.55
CA ARG A 29 -10.50 -19.66 7.08
C ARG A 29 -9.20 -19.02 7.59
N ARG A 30 -8.95 -17.75 7.21
CA ARG A 30 -7.77 -17.00 7.67
C ARG A 30 -7.62 -16.96 9.20
N SER A 31 -8.74 -16.93 9.93
CA SER A 31 -8.75 -16.96 11.40
C SER A 31 -8.06 -18.20 11.96
N TYR A 32 -8.15 -19.36 11.30
CA TYR A 32 -7.44 -20.57 11.70
C TYR A 32 -5.92 -20.35 11.69
N TYR A 33 -5.38 -19.78 10.61
CA TYR A 33 -3.95 -19.49 10.52
C TYR A 33 -3.50 -18.44 11.52
N GLN A 34 -4.35 -17.46 11.84
CA GLN A 34 -4.05 -16.46 12.86
C GLN A 34 -3.98 -17.08 14.26
N THR A 35 -5.02 -17.83 14.66
CA THR A 35 -5.05 -18.53 15.96
C THR A 35 -3.88 -19.50 16.11
N GLU A 36 -3.59 -20.27 15.06
CA GLU A 36 -2.49 -21.24 15.09
C GLU A 36 -1.12 -20.56 15.15
N MET A 37 -0.94 -19.45 14.41
CA MET A 37 0.29 -18.65 14.51
C MET A 37 0.48 -18.07 15.91
N ASP A 38 -0.58 -17.56 16.54
CA ASP A 38 -0.52 -17.02 17.91
C ASP A 38 -0.13 -18.10 18.92
N ALA A 39 -0.70 -19.31 18.80
CA ALA A 39 -0.34 -20.44 19.64
C ALA A 39 1.14 -20.86 19.47
N ILE A 40 1.63 -20.92 18.24
CA ILE A 40 3.04 -21.25 17.95
C ILE A 40 3.97 -20.15 18.47
N LEU A 41 3.63 -18.87 18.28
CA LEU A 41 4.40 -17.73 18.79
C LEU A 41 4.49 -17.70 20.31
N LEU A 42 3.41 -18.08 21.00
CA LEU A 42 3.37 -18.22 22.46
C LEU A 42 4.32 -19.34 22.91
N ALA A 43 4.19 -20.54 22.34
CA ALA A 43 5.04 -21.68 22.68
C ALA A 43 6.54 -21.43 22.40
N LEU A 44 6.85 -20.72 21.30
CA LEU A 44 8.21 -20.28 20.99
C LEU A 44 8.72 -19.22 21.98
N GLY A 45 7.84 -18.44 22.59
CA GLY A 45 8.17 -17.44 23.61
C GLY A 45 8.56 -18.05 24.96
N GLU A 46 7.95 -19.19 25.30
CA GLU A 46 8.22 -19.95 26.53
C GLU A 46 9.47 -20.84 26.39
N SER A 47 9.86 -21.17 25.15
CA SER A 47 11.02 -22.02 24.86
C SER A 47 12.36 -21.31 25.13
N ARG A 48 13.13 -21.77 26.13
CA ARG A 48 14.46 -21.25 26.47
C ARG A 48 15.59 -21.94 25.69
N GLY A 49 15.60 -21.83 24.36
CA GLY A 49 16.74 -22.25 23.54
C GLY A 49 16.38 -23.03 22.27
N ARG A 50 16.70 -24.33 22.25
CA ARG A 50 16.39 -25.21 21.11
C ARG A 50 14.89 -25.48 21.05
N LEU A 51 14.35 -25.61 19.84
CA LEU A 51 12.97 -26.05 19.65
C LEU A 51 12.80 -27.48 20.17
N ALA A 52 11.74 -27.71 20.94
CA ALA A 52 11.26 -29.05 21.23
C ALA A 52 10.84 -29.74 19.90
N PRO A 53 11.11 -31.05 19.72
CA PRO A 53 10.78 -31.76 18.48
C PRO A 53 9.31 -31.63 18.07
N GLU A 54 8.39 -31.65 19.05
CA GLU A 54 6.96 -31.54 18.83
C GLU A 54 6.59 -30.16 18.30
N LEU A 55 7.20 -29.11 18.85
CA LEU A 55 6.99 -27.74 18.40
C LEU A 55 7.61 -27.52 17.00
N GLN A 56 8.74 -28.17 16.71
CA GLN A 56 9.33 -28.16 15.38
C GLN A 56 8.40 -28.82 14.36
N LEU A 57 7.88 -30.01 14.66
CA LEU A 57 6.95 -30.70 13.78
C LEU A 57 5.67 -29.89 13.54
N ARG A 58 5.13 -29.27 14.59
CA ARG A 58 3.97 -28.37 14.49
C ARG A 58 4.26 -27.17 13.59
N LEU A 59 5.44 -26.54 13.75
CA LEU A 59 5.88 -25.42 12.91
C LEU A 59 6.03 -25.84 11.45
N GLU A 60 6.65 -26.98 11.17
CA GLU A 60 6.83 -27.52 9.83
C GLU A 60 5.49 -27.82 9.17
N GLY A 61 4.57 -28.49 9.87
CA GLY A 61 3.22 -28.77 9.36
C GLY A 61 2.39 -27.51 9.11
N PHE A 62 2.48 -26.53 10.02
CA PHE A 62 1.83 -25.23 9.86
C PHE A 62 2.34 -24.50 8.60
N LEU A 63 3.66 -24.36 8.46
CA LEU A 63 4.25 -23.66 7.31
C LEU A 63 4.04 -24.40 6.01
N GLY A 64 4.06 -25.74 6.00
CA GLY A 64 3.77 -26.53 4.81
C GLY A 64 2.32 -26.45 4.35
N ARG A 65 1.36 -26.32 5.28
CA ARG A 65 -0.03 -26.03 4.92
C ARG A 65 -0.18 -24.59 4.42
N LEU A 66 0.43 -23.63 5.12
CA LEU A 66 0.40 -22.23 4.74
C LEU A 66 0.98 -22.02 3.34
N HIS A 67 2.10 -22.66 3.02
CA HIS A 67 2.76 -22.58 1.71
C HIS A 67 1.84 -23.01 0.56
N ARG A 68 1.12 -24.12 0.73
CA ARG A 68 0.16 -24.64 -0.27
C ARG A 68 -1.01 -23.70 -0.57
N GLU A 69 -1.40 -22.87 0.39
CA GLU A 69 -2.44 -21.85 0.20
C GLU A 69 -1.87 -20.54 -0.36
N TRP A 70 -0.64 -20.21 0.02
CA TRP A 70 -0.04 -18.90 -0.23
C TRP A 70 0.63 -18.82 -1.60
N PHE A 71 1.18 -19.94 -2.07
CA PHE A 71 1.84 -20.06 -3.36
C PHE A 71 0.97 -20.90 -4.30
N PRO A 72 0.99 -20.61 -5.61
CA PRO A 72 0.22 -21.38 -6.57
C PRO A 72 0.68 -22.85 -6.58
N PRO A 73 -0.21 -23.82 -6.89
CA PRO A 73 0.15 -25.24 -6.93
C PRO A 73 1.33 -25.57 -7.87
N THR A 74 1.57 -24.73 -8.88
CA THR A 74 2.68 -24.86 -9.83
C THR A 74 4.01 -24.30 -9.33
N TRP A 75 4.06 -23.74 -8.12
CA TRP A 75 5.26 -23.09 -7.59
C TRP A 75 6.39 -24.09 -7.32
N ARG A 76 6.08 -25.18 -6.61
CA ARG A 76 6.99 -26.31 -6.34
C ARG A 76 6.18 -27.59 -6.17
N ASN A 77 6.73 -28.71 -6.63
CA ASN A 77 6.19 -30.04 -6.35
C ASN A 77 6.87 -30.58 -5.09
N ASP A 78 6.09 -30.83 -4.04
CA ASP A 78 6.52 -31.40 -2.75
C ASP A 78 7.77 -30.74 -2.11
N PRO A 79 7.68 -29.45 -1.72
CA PRO A 79 8.83 -28.71 -1.22
C PRO A 79 9.27 -29.18 0.17
N THR A 80 10.59 -29.26 0.36
CA THR A 80 11.18 -29.49 1.68
C THR A 80 10.92 -28.30 2.61
N TYR A 81 11.03 -28.53 3.92
CA TYR A 81 10.88 -27.45 4.91
C TYR A 81 11.85 -26.28 4.67
N ALA A 82 13.09 -26.56 4.26
CA ALA A 82 14.07 -25.53 3.95
C ALA A 82 13.63 -24.66 2.76
N GLU A 83 13.05 -25.27 1.72
CA GLU A 83 12.52 -24.56 0.55
C GLU A 83 11.30 -23.73 0.90
N ILE A 84 10.38 -24.26 1.72
CA ILE A 84 9.23 -23.51 2.23
C ILE A 84 9.70 -22.24 2.96
N VAL A 85 10.69 -22.38 3.86
CA VAL A 85 11.26 -21.23 4.59
C VAL A 85 11.94 -20.25 3.64
N ALA A 86 12.65 -20.73 2.62
CA ALA A 86 13.30 -19.89 1.62
C ALA A 86 12.29 -19.09 0.78
N ASP A 87 11.21 -19.73 0.34
CA ASP A 87 10.15 -19.09 -0.44
C ASP A 87 9.43 -18.01 0.38
N PHE A 88 9.11 -18.29 1.65
CA PHE A 88 8.54 -17.25 2.53
C PHE A 88 9.52 -16.11 2.80
N ARG A 89 10.82 -16.37 2.95
CA ARG A 89 11.83 -15.31 3.12
C ARG A 89 11.95 -14.43 1.87
N TRP A 90 11.94 -15.04 0.68
CA TRP A 90 11.89 -14.32 -0.58
C TRP A 90 10.63 -13.45 -0.66
N TRP A 91 9.46 -14.04 -0.37
CA TRP A 91 8.18 -13.34 -0.42
C TRP A 91 8.13 -12.19 0.58
N LEU A 92 8.62 -12.39 1.81
CA LEU A 92 8.75 -11.31 2.81
C LEU A 92 9.63 -10.19 2.29
N GLY A 93 10.75 -10.50 1.62
CA GLY A 93 11.60 -9.49 0.99
C GLY A 93 10.85 -8.66 -0.05
N VAL A 94 9.94 -9.26 -0.81
CA VAL A 94 9.06 -8.55 -1.77
C VAL A 94 7.99 -7.73 -1.03
N ALA A 95 7.26 -8.35 -0.11
CA ALA A 95 6.14 -7.76 0.59
C ALA A 95 6.56 -6.61 1.50
N GLU A 96 7.69 -6.73 2.21
CA GLU A 96 8.23 -5.66 3.03
C GLU A 96 8.66 -4.45 2.19
N ARG A 97 9.05 -4.63 0.92
CA ARG A 97 9.26 -3.50 -0.01
C ARG A 97 7.96 -2.82 -0.43
N TRP A 98 6.84 -3.56 -0.47
CA TRP A 98 5.51 -3.00 -0.73
C TRP A 98 4.90 -2.34 0.53
N GLY A 99 5.21 -2.86 1.71
CA GLY A 99 4.74 -2.38 3.01
C GLY A 99 5.63 -1.31 3.64
N ALA A 100 6.87 -1.15 3.18
CA ALA A 100 7.66 0.03 3.47
C ALA A 100 6.90 1.24 2.93
N PRO A 101 6.61 2.28 3.75
CA PRO A 101 6.25 3.54 3.16
C PRO A 101 7.38 3.86 2.19
N ALA A 102 7.05 4.12 0.92
CA ALA A 102 8.04 4.66 -0.02
C ALA A 102 8.82 5.72 0.75
N PRO A 103 10.17 5.71 0.74
CA PRO A 103 10.93 6.75 1.41
C PRO A 103 10.31 8.05 0.95
N ARG A 104 9.62 8.76 1.86
CA ARG A 104 8.97 10.01 1.50
C ARG A 104 10.13 10.82 0.94
N PRO A 105 10.12 11.16 -0.36
CA PRO A 105 11.19 11.97 -0.85
C PRO A 105 11.11 13.22 0.00
N VAL A 106 12.13 13.47 0.83
CA VAL A 106 12.43 14.81 1.30
C VAL A 106 12.95 15.54 0.06
N ARG A 107 12.07 15.69 -0.92
CA ARG A 107 12.21 16.66 -1.97
C ARG A 107 11.78 17.93 -1.28
N GLU A 108 12.75 18.71 -0.83
CA GLU A 108 12.69 20.14 -1.06
C GLU A 108 12.63 20.37 -2.58
N ARG A 109 11.57 19.92 -3.24
CA ARG A 109 11.17 20.50 -4.51
C ARG A 109 10.39 21.72 -4.10
N ARG A 110 11.02 22.88 -4.22
CA ARG A 110 10.28 24.12 -4.44
C ARG A 110 9.22 23.79 -5.48
N GLU A 111 7.96 23.85 -5.07
CA GLU A 111 6.85 23.56 -5.96
C GLU A 111 6.96 24.55 -7.14
N PRO A 112 6.96 24.07 -8.40
CA PRO A 112 7.12 24.96 -9.53
C PRO A 112 6.00 25.99 -9.53
N LEU A 113 6.30 27.20 -10.00
CA LEU A 113 5.27 28.21 -10.22
C LEU A 113 4.31 27.73 -11.30
N ALA A 114 3.06 28.19 -11.25
CA ALA A 114 2.03 27.73 -12.19
C ALA A 114 2.26 28.20 -13.64
N GLU A 115 3.15 29.17 -13.86
CA GLU A 115 3.48 29.76 -15.18
C GLU A 115 2.25 30.14 -16.03
N GLN A 116 1.17 30.58 -15.36
CA GLN A 116 -0.07 30.98 -16.02
C GLN A 116 -0.11 32.48 -16.30
N PRO A 117 -0.91 32.92 -17.29
CA PRO A 117 -1.11 34.35 -17.55
C PRO A 117 -1.64 35.07 -16.31
N GLY A 118 -1.07 36.24 -15.99
CA GLY A 118 -1.49 37.02 -14.82
C GLY A 118 -2.98 37.33 -14.79
N ARG A 119 -3.61 37.51 -15.96
CA ARG A 119 -5.07 37.71 -16.09
C ARG A 119 -5.87 36.49 -15.62
N LEU A 120 -5.41 35.27 -15.90
CA LEU A 120 -6.03 34.04 -15.40
C LEU A 120 -5.87 33.91 -13.89
N LEU A 121 -4.69 34.25 -13.36
CA LEU A 121 -4.45 34.23 -11.92
C LEU A 121 -5.35 35.24 -11.19
N SER A 122 -5.50 36.45 -11.73
CA SER A 122 -6.43 37.46 -11.20
C SER A 122 -7.89 37.00 -11.24
N LEU A 123 -8.34 36.36 -12.33
CA LEU A 123 -9.70 35.82 -12.43
C LEU A 123 -10.01 34.78 -11.34
N LEU A 124 -8.98 34.01 -10.94
CA LEU A 124 -9.04 32.99 -9.89
C LEU A 124 -8.72 33.52 -8.49
N GLY A 125 -8.40 34.81 -8.33
CA GLY A 125 -8.00 35.42 -7.07
C GLY A 125 -6.67 34.88 -6.53
N LEU A 126 -5.75 34.49 -7.42
CA LEU A 126 -4.44 33.94 -7.08
C LEU A 126 -3.32 34.99 -7.29
N PRO A 127 -2.28 34.96 -6.45
CA PRO A 127 -1.12 35.81 -6.63
C PRO A 127 -0.26 35.33 -7.82
N PRO A 128 0.54 36.23 -8.44
CA PRO A 128 1.35 35.91 -9.63
C PRO A 128 2.45 34.87 -9.37
N ASN A 129 2.88 34.70 -8.12
CA ASN A 129 3.85 33.70 -7.69
C ASN A 129 3.18 32.43 -7.12
N CYS A 130 1.94 32.12 -7.52
CA CYS A 130 1.28 30.90 -7.03
C CYS A 130 1.97 29.64 -7.56
N THR A 131 2.04 28.63 -6.71
CA THR A 131 2.58 27.32 -7.07
C THR A 131 1.59 26.53 -7.94
N ALA A 132 2.10 25.59 -8.72
CA ALA A 132 1.31 24.78 -9.65
C ALA A 132 0.17 24.02 -8.96
N GLY A 133 0.38 23.46 -7.76
CA GLY A 133 -0.66 22.75 -7.02
C GLY A 133 -1.72 23.67 -6.42
N ARG A 134 -1.33 24.89 -5.99
CA ARG A 134 -2.30 25.91 -5.55
C ARG A 134 -3.18 26.37 -6.72
N PHE A 135 -2.58 26.59 -7.89
CA PHE A 135 -3.31 26.87 -9.12
C PHE A 135 -4.26 25.72 -9.51
N ALA A 136 -3.77 24.48 -9.58
CA ALA A 136 -4.57 23.33 -9.98
C ALA A 136 -5.77 23.08 -9.04
N THR A 137 -5.62 23.39 -7.76
CA THR A 137 -6.71 23.29 -6.78
C THR A 137 -7.75 24.39 -6.98
N ALA A 138 -7.31 25.64 -7.17
CA ALA A 138 -8.21 26.75 -7.46
C ALA A 138 -8.92 26.56 -8.82
N TRP A 139 -8.22 26.06 -9.83
CA TRP A 139 -8.76 25.77 -11.15
C TRP A 139 -9.88 24.72 -11.09
N ARG A 140 -9.66 23.59 -10.39
CA ARG A 140 -10.71 22.58 -10.19
C ARG A 140 -11.94 23.12 -9.46
N ARG A 141 -11.74 23.96 -8.45
CA ARG A 141 -12.85 24.62 -7.72
C ARG A 141 -13.59 25.62 -8.61
N PHE A 142 -12.86 26.38 -9.42
CA PHE A 142 -13.43 27.31 -10.39
C PHE A 142 -14.27 26.58 -11.43
N LEU A 143 -13.75 25.50 -12.03
CA LEU A 143 -14.49 24.67 -12.98
C LEU A 143 -15.77 24.13 -12.33
N LYS A 144 -15.70 23.52 -11.15
CA LYS A 144 -16.89 22.96 -10.48
C LYS A 144 -17.98 24.03 -10.23
N ARG A 145 -17.57 25.24 -9.83
CA ARG A 145 -18.49 26.33 -9.50
C ARG A 145 -19.02 27.08 -10.73
N ASN A 146 -18.28 27.05 -11.84
CA ASN A 146 -18.59 27.87 -13.01
C ASN A 146 -18.92 27.06 -14.27
N HIS A 147 -18.92 25.72 -14.23
CA HIS A 147 -19.25 24.89 -15.39
C HIS A 147 -20.71 25.10 -15.80
N PRO A 148 -21.00 25.39 -17.09
CA PRO A 148 -22.36 25.62 -17.59
C PRO A 148 -23.29 24.43 -17.32
N ASP A 149 -22.80 23.20 -17.54
CA ASP A 149 -23.60 21.98 -17.32
C ASP A 149 -23.96 21.75 -15.84
N LEU A 150 -23.16 22.28 -14.91
CA LEU A 150 -23.40 22.13 -13.47
C LEU A 150 -24.15 23.32 -12.87
N ASN A 151 -24.23 24.45 -13.58
CA ASN A 151 -24.81 25.70 -13.09
C ASN A 151 -25.61 26.37 -14.23
N PRO A 152 -26.82 25.87 -14.55
CA PRO A 152 -27.60 26.36 -15.69
C PRO A 152 -28.08 27.81 -15.52
N ASP A 153 -28.26 28.25 -14.27
CA ASP A 153 -28.81 29.58 -13.92
C ASP A 153 -27.80 30.73 -13.99
N GLN A 154 -26.61 30.48 -14.54
CA GLN A 154 -25.57 31.50 -14.68
C GLN A 154 -25.98 32.64 -15.62
N THR A 155 -25.66 33.86 -15.18
CA THR A 155 -25.80 35.07 -15.97
C THR A 155 -24.90 35.05 -17.22
N PRO A 156 -25.24 35.81 -18.28
CA PRO A 156 -24.38 35.96 -19.45
C PRO A 156 -22.96 36.43 -19.13
N GLU A 157 -22.79 37.32 -18.13
CA GLU A 157 -21.48 37.76 -17.66
C GLU A 157 -20.66 36.63 -17.04
N GLU A 158 -21.27 35.76 -16.22
CA GLU A 158 -20.58 34.62 -15.59
C GLU A 158 -20.12 33.60 -16.63
N ARG A 159 -20.95 33.34 -17.66
CA ARG A 159 -20.60 32.46 -18.79
C ARG A 159 -19.45 33.04 -19.61
N ARG A 160 -19.45 34.36 -19.86
CA ARG A 160 -18.35 35.05 -20.54
C ARG A 160 -17.05 34.96 -19.74
N ARG A 161 -17.12 35.16 -18.42
CA ARG A 161 -15.96 35.04 -17.52
C ARG A 161 -15.40 33.62 -17.48
N PHE A 162 -16.27 32.60 -17.51
CA PHE A 162 -15.86 31.20 -17.63
C PHE A 162 -15.15 30.92 -18.96
N ALA A 163 -15.75 31.33 -20.09
CA ALA A 163 -15.15 31.16 -21.41
C ALA A 163 -13.78 31.85 -21.54
N GLU A 164 -13.65 33.06 -20.99
CA GLU A 164 -12.38 33.79 -20.93
C GLU A 164 -11.32 33.04 -20.12
N ALA A 165 -11.68 32.54 -18.94
CA ALA A 165 -10.75 31.79 -18.09
C ALA A 165 -10.28 30.49 -18.76
N VAL A 166 -11.17 29.77 -19.46
CA VAL A 166 -10.83 28.55 -20.22
C VAL A 166 -9.91 28.87 -21.39
N ALA A 167 -10.14 29.97 -22.11
CA ALA A 167 -9.30 30.39 -23.24
C ALA A 167 -7.88 30.82 -22.81
N LEU A 168 -7.72 31.35 -21.60
CA LEU A 168 -6.43 31.77 -21.06
C LEU A 168 -5.60 30.63 -20.46
N TRP A 169 -6.17 29.44 -20.26
CA TRP A 169 -5.48 28.33 -19.60
C TRP A 169 -4.40 27.73 -20.49
N ARG A 170 -3.13 27.79 -20.02
CA ARG A 170 -1.99 27.12 -20.65
C ARG A 170 -1.82 25.73 -20.04
N ARG A 171 -1.90 24.69 -20.89
CA ARG A 171 -1.72 23.29 -20.51
C ARG A 171 -0.25 22.89 -20.46
#